data_AF-A0A520AR60-F1
#
_entry.id   AF-A0A520AR60-F1
#
_cell.length_a   1.000
_cell.length_b   1.000
_cell.length_c   1.000
_cell.angle_alpha   90.00
_cell.angle_beta   90.00
_cell.angle_gamma   90.00
#
_symmetry.space_group_name_H-M   'P 1'
#
loop_
_entity.id
_entity.type
_entity.pdbx_description
1 polymer ?
#
loop_
_entity_poly.entity_id
_entity_poly.type
_entity_poly.pdbx_seq_one_letter_code
_entity_poly.pdbx_strand_id
1 'polypeptide(L)' 'MENIDPKHAESGEAPKPIEKDYESHKADPGPGKPAVTERDENGAGSVLRWILPIAIIIGLIVWFALRK' A
#
# COMPACT_ATOMS: atom_id res chain seq x y z
N MET A 1 -26.66 -21.81 3.35
CA MET A 1 -25.91 -20.61 2.94
C MET A 1 -24.58 -21.12 2.40
N GLU A 2 -24.38 -21.02 1.08
CA GLU A 2 -23.05 -21.29 0.51
C GLU A 2 -22.11 -20.18 0.96
N ASN A 3 -20.99 -20.57 1.57
CA ASN A 3 -19.98 -19.64 2.03
C ASN A 3 -19.05 -19.33 0.86
N ILE A 4 -19.27 -18.20 0.19
CA ILE A 4 -18.39 -17.69 -0.87
C ILE A 4 -17.31 -16.82 -0.23
N ASP A 5 -16.38 -17.43 0.49
CA ASP A 5 -15.18 -16.74 0.94
C ASP A 5 -14.34 -16.31 -0.28
N PRO A 6 -14.05 -15.01 -0.46
CA PRO A 6 -13.19 -14.57 -1.54
C PRO A 6 -11.80 -15.16 -1.32
N LYS A 7 -11.33 -15.94 -2.28
CA LYS A 7 -10.02 -16.58 -2.28
C LYS A 7 -8.94 -15.50 -2.30
N HIS A 8 -8.43 -15.13 -1.12
CA HIS A 8 -7.31 -14.21 -1.00
C HIS A 8 -6.10 -14.88 -1.67
N ALA A 9 -5.65 -14.32 -2.80
CA ALA A 9 -4.48 -14.79 -3.50
C ALA A 9 -3.24 -14.19 -2.83
N GLU A 10 -2.81 -14.81 -1.71
CA GLU A 10 -1.52 -14.47 -1.13
C GLU A 10 -0.40 -14.85 -2.11
N SER A 11 0.56 -13.94 -2.24
CA SER A 11 1.73 -14.10 -3.09
C SER A 11 2.60 -15.27 -2.61
N GLY A 12 2.52 -16.41 -3.29
CA GLY A 12 3.59 -17.38 -3.50
C GLY A 12 4.23 -18.11 -2.31
N GLU A 13 4.09 -17.66 -1.07
CA GLU A 13 4.61 -18.34 0.11
C GLU A 13 3.54 -19.25 0.69
N ALA A 14 3.95 -20.47 1.07
CA ALA A 14 3.06 -21.40 1.73
C ALA A 14 2.54 -20.80 3.05
N PRO A 15 1.28 -21.05 3.44
CA PRO A 15 0.74 -20.59 4.71
C PRO A 15 1.67 -20.97 5.86
N LYS A 16 1.98 -20.02 6.73
CA LYS A 16 2.80 -20.31 7.93
C LYS A 16 2.10 -21.38 8.77
N PRO A 17 2.84 -22.33 9.38
CA PRO A 17 2.26 -23.33 10.27
C PRO A 17 1.47 -22.67 11.40
N ILE A 18 0.38 -23.32 11.81
CA ILE A 18 -0.42 -22.88 12.96
C ILE A 18 0.45 -22.96 14.21
N GLU A 19 0.71 -21.82 14.84
CA GLU A 19 1.46 -21.73 16.09
C GLU A 19 0.81 -22.59 17.18
N LYS A 20 1.61 -23.36 17.91
CA LYS A 20 1.14 -24.27 18.96
C LYS A 20 1.60 -23.86 20.35
N ASP A 21 2.60 -22.99 20.46
CA ASP A 21 3.12 -22.46 21.71
C ASP A 21 2.69 -21.00 21.90
N TYR A 22 1.39 -20.80 22.09
CA TYR A 22 0.81 -19.49 22.36
C TYR A 22 1.37 -18.85 23.65
N GLU A 23 1.80 -19.67 24.61
CA GLU A 23 2.34 -19.22 25.90
C GLU A 23 3.63 -18.41 25.73
N SER A 24 4.48 -18.81 24.77
CA SER A 24 5.75 -18.14 24.46
C SER A 24 5.61 -16.71 23.91
N HIS A 25 4.45 -16.38 23.34
CA HIS A 25 4.17 -15.07 22.72
C HIS A 25 3.17 -14.22 23.52
N LYS A 26 2.85 -14.62 24.77
CA LYS A 26 1.92 -13.89 25.64
C LYS A 26 2.29 -12.44 25.90
N ALA A 27 3.58 -12.10 25.89
CA ALA A 27 4.06 -10.74 26.13
C ALA A 27 3.83 -9.81 24.93
N ASP A 28 3.68 -10.35 23.72
CA ASP A 28 3.37 -9.61 22.50
C ASP A 28 2.50 -10.48 21.57
N PRO A 29 1.22 -10.70 21.95
CA PRO A 29 0.31 -11.61 21.24
C PRO A 29 -0.19 -11.02 19.91
N GLY A 30 0.28 -9.83 19.55
CA GLY A 30 -0.12 -9.14 18.34
C GLY A 30 0.39 -9.87 17.09
N PRO A 31 -0.31 -9.73 15.96
CA PRO A 31 0.23 -10.17 14.68
C PRO A 31 1.58 -9.47 14.44
N GLY A 32 2.57 -10.23 13.98
CA GLY A 32 3.90 -9.69 13.74
C GLY A 32 3.83 -8.44 12.87
N LYS A 33 4.70 -7.45 13.12
CA LYS A 33 4.75 -6.15 12.41
C LYS A 33 4.38 -6.19 10.91
N PRO A 34 4.90 -7.11 10.07
CA PRO A 34 4.54 -7.16 8.64
C PRO A 34 3.06 -7.42 8.33
N ALA A 35 2.29 -8.01 9.26
CA ALA A 35 0.85 -8.20 9.13
C ALA A 35 0.04 -6.97 9.60
N VAL A 36 0.68 -6.03 10.29
CA VAL A 36 0.08 -4.77 10.77
C VAL A 36 0.46 -3.61 9.88
N THR A 37 1.66 -3.64 9.30
CA THR A 37 2.21 -2.56 8.49
C THR A 37 2.28 -2.97 7.03
N GLU A 38 1.49 -2.33 6.18
CA GLU A 38 1.68 -2.41 4.73
C GLU A 38 2.98 -1.71 4.33
N ARG A 39 3.71 -2.31 3.40
CA ARG A 39 4.95 -1.76 2.85
C ARG A 39 4.60 -0.61 1.89
N ASP A 40 4.53 0.60 2.42
CA ASP A 40 4.35 1.82 1.61
C ASP A 40 5.70 2.27 1.05
N GLU A 41 6.17 1.59 0.00
CA GLU A 41 7.34 2.03 -0.75
C GLU A 41 6.89 2.95 -1.89
N ASN A 42 6.98 4.27 -1.65
CA ASN A 42 6.67 5.31 -2.61
C ASN A 42 5.27 5.20 -3.23
N GLY A 43 4.23 5.14 -2.40
CA GLY A 43 2.84 5.05 -2.84
C GLY A 43 2.47 6.06 -3.93
N ALA A 44 1.54 5.64 -4.80
CA ALA A 44 1.00 6.44 -5.92
C ALA A 44 0.53 7.85 -5.49
N GLY A 45 0.16 8.03 -4.22
CA GLY A 45 -0.19 9.33 -3.63
C GLY A 45 0.94 10.36 -3.68
N SER A 46 2.20 9.94 -3.57
CA SER A 46 3.36 10.84 -3.67
C SER A 46 3.50 11.41 -5.08
N VAL A 47 3.40 10.57 -6.11
CA VAL A 47 3.48 10.99 -7.51
C VAL A 47 2.28 11.85 -7.91
N LEU A 48 1.07 11.44 -7.49
CA LEU A 48 -0.16 12.15 -7.82
C LEU A 48 -0.19 13.57 -7.22
N ARG A 49 0.42 13.76 -6.05
CA ARG A 49 0.57 15.08 -5.41
C ARG A 49 1.33 16.09 -6.28
N TRP A 50 2.25 15.63 -7.13
CA TRP A 50 3.10 16.50 -7.94
C TRP A 50 2.59 16.73 -9.36
N ILE A 51 1.71 15.86 -9.88
CA ILE A 51 1.19 15.98 -11.24
C ILE A 51 0.45 17.31 -11.45
N LEU A 52 -0.43 17.68 -10.53
CA LEU A 52 -1.22 18.91 -10.65
C LEU A 52 -0.36 20.19 -10.66
N PRO A 53 0.58 20.43 -9.72
CA PRO A 53 1.43 21.61 -9.77
C PRO A 53 2.33 21.65 -11.01
N ILE A 54 2.86 20.51 -11.46
CA ILE A 54 3.67 20.44 -12.70
C ILE A 54 2.83 20.85 -13.91
N ALA A 55 1.59 20.34 -14.03
CA ALA A 55 0.70 20.67 -15.13
C ALA A 55 0.38 22.18 -15.17
N ILE A 56 0.17 22.81 -14.02
CA ILE A 56 -0.05 24.27 -13.93
C ILE A 56 1.17 25.04 -14.42
N ILE A 57 2.38 24.66 -13.99
CA ILE A 57 3.62 25.32 -14.41
C ILE A 57 3.80 25.21 -15.93
N ILE A 58 3.60 24.02 -16.50
CA ILE A 58 3.67 23.81 -17.96
C ILE A 58 2.63 24.68 -18.66
N GLY A 59 1.40 24.72 -18.15
CA GLY A 59 0.33 25.57 -18.68
C GLY A 59 0.69 27.05 -18.67
N LEU A 60 1.31 27.55 -17.60
CA LEU A 60 1.78 28.94 -17.49
C LEU A 60 2.91 29.24 -18.47
N ILE A 61 3.86 28.32 -18.65
CA ILE A 61 4.96 28.48 -19.63
C ILE A 61 4.38 28.56 -21.04
N VAL A 62 3.49 27.63 -21.41
CA VAL A 62 2.84 27.62 -22.72
C VAL A 62 2.01 28.89 -22.92
N TRP A 63 1.24 29.29 -21.91
CA TRP A 63 0.47 30.52 -21.96
C TRP A 63 1.37 31.74 -22.16
N PHE A 64 2.47 31.85 -21.42
CA PHE A 64 3.40 32.97 -21.55
C PHE A 64 4.09 32.99 -22.93
N ALA A 65 4.43 31.82 -23.47
CA ALA A 65 4.99 31.69 -24.82
C ALA A 65 3.98 32.03 -25.93
N LEU A 66 2.70 31.75 -25.72
CA LEU A 66 1.61 32.05 -26.69
C LEU A 66 1.02 33.45 -26.51
N ARG A 67 1.20 34.09 -25.35
CA ARG A 67 0.78 35.46 -25.04
C ARG A 67 1.74 36.48 -25.67
N LYS A 68 1.89 36.35 -26.99
CA LYS A 68 2.58 37.32 -27.84
C LYS A 68 1.80 38.63 -27.90
#